data_AF-A0A7I7UD07-F1
#
_entry.id   AF-A0A7I7UD07-F1
#
_cell.length_a   1.000
_cell.length_b   1.000
_cell.length_c   1.000
_cell.angle_alpha   90.00
_cell.angle_beta   90.00
_cell.angle_gamma   90.00
#
_symmetry.space_group_name_H-M   'P 1'
#
loop_
_entity.id
_entity.type
_entity.pdbx_description
1 polymer ?
#
loop_
_entity_poly.entity_id
_entity_poly.type
_entity_poly.pdbx_seq_one_letter_code
_entity_poly.pdbx_strand_id
1 'polypeptide(L)'
;MLTIAALMAATAAGCAGGWPAADDPSSPVESATVTTVEPPDAALASSPVIAQAQRSVAKIHGIAPSCQKMLDGSGVVFAPNRVMSSAHGVAGATDITVSVDGGDYSATVVFYDPDADIAILDVPGLQAPALSFAEGMAPSGTDALILGYPGGGPFVATPARIREVIELSGPDIYRTKTVHREVYVVRGGVRQGGSGGPLIDLDGRILGVAFGAGVEDPDSSFVLTAKQLFGMAVSANGSEPVSTGECVS
;
A
#
# COMPACT_ATOMS: atom_id res chain seq x y z
N MET A 1 -34.53 61.58 -14.05
CA MET A 1 -33.87 60.32 -14.40
C MET A 1 -32.37 60.56 -14.38
N LEU A 2 -31.68 60.14 -13.32
CA LEU A 2 -30.23 59.96 -13.32
C LEU A 2 -29.88 58.98 -12.19
N THR A 3 -29.21 57.90 -12.59
CA THR A 3 -28.86 56.73 -11.80
C THR A 3 -27.49 56.95 -11.15
N ILE A 4 -27.33 56.69 -9.86
CA ILE A 4 -26.03 56.40 -9.25
C ILE A 4 -26.21 55.23 -8.28
N ALA A 5 -25.67 54.08 -8.66
CA ALA A 5 -25.58 52.89 -7.83
C ALA A 5 -24.38 53.02 -6.88
N ALA A 6 -24.60 52.84 -5.58
CA ALA A 6 -23.54 52.74 -4.58
C ALA A 6 -23.18 51.26 -4.36
N LEU A 7 -21.90 50.99 -4.54
CA LEU A 7 -21.22 49.70 -4.46
C LEU A 7 -21.11 49.25 -2.99
N MET A 8 -21.70 48.11 -2.62
CA MET A 8 -21.37 47.43 -1.35
C MET A 8 -20.27 46.40 -1.63
N ALA A 9 -19.09 46.61 -1.04
CA ALA A 9 -18.06 45.59 -0.94
C ALA A 9 -18.32 44.75 0.30
N ALA A 10 -18.78 43.51 0.12
CA ALA A 10 -18.84 42.49 1.15
C ALA A 10 -17.57 41.63 1.06
N THR A 11 -16.70 41.71 2.07
CA THR A 11 -15.58 40.79 2.23
C THR A 11 -16.10 39.44 2.73
N ALA A 12 -16.06 38.41 1.88
CA ALA A 12 -16.28 37.03 2.29
C ALA A 12 -15.01 36.49 2.97
N ALA A 13 -15.01 36.45 4.31
CA ALA A 13 -14.07 35.64 5.06
C ALA A 13 -14.54 34.17 4.95
N GLY A 14 -13.80 33.36 4.19
CA GLY A 14 -14.04 31.92 4.09
C GLY A 14 -13.64 31.22 5.38
N CYS A 15 -14.60 30.58 6.05
CA CYS A 15 -14.32 29.61 7.09
C CYS A 15 -13.89 28.29 6.43
N ALA A 16 -12.58 28.04 6.35
CA ALA A 16 -12.06 26.70 6.11
C ALA A 16 -12.20 25.91 7.43
N GLY A 17 -13.17 25.01 7.49
CA GLY A 17 -13.32 24.07 8.59
C GLY A 17 -12.22 23.01 8.52
N GLY A 18 -11.11 23.24 9.22
CA GLY A 18 -10.12 22.21 9.52
C GLY A 18 -10.70 21.24 10.55
N TRP A 19 -10.64 19.95 10.24
CA TRP A 19 -10.93 18.90 11.22
C TRP A 19 -9.75 18.82 12.20
N PRO A 20 -10.00 18.68 13.52
CA PRO A 20 -8.91 18.47 14.46
C PRO A 20 -8.26 17.11 14.19
N ALA A 21 -6.94 17.12 13.98
CA ALA A 21 -6.12 15.92 14.01
C ALA A 21 -6.33 15.25 15.37
N ALA A 22 -6.71 13.97 15.36
CA ALA A 22 -6.67 13.15 16.56
C ALA A 22 -5.20 13.00 16.99
N ASP A 23 -4.92 13.24 18.27
CA ASP A 23 -3.62 13.01 18.90
C ASP A 23 -3.22 11.53 18.76
N ASP A 24 -2.21 11.23 17.93
CA ASP A 24 -1.56 9.93 17.86
C ASP A 24 -0.19 9.99 18.56
N PRO A 25 0.05 9.26 19.65
CA PRO A 25 1.34 9.26 20.35
C PRO A 25 2.30 8.27 19.66
N SER A 26 2.93 8.68 18.55
CA SER A 26 4.03 7.95 17.91
C SER A 26 5.40 8.55 18.32
N SER A 27 6.25 7.70 18.92
CA SER A 27 7.64 7.98 19.26
C SER A 27 8.53 8.11 18.01
N PRO A 28 9.67 8.82 18.09
CA PRO A 28 10.38 9.31 16.92
C PRO A 28 11.10 8.19 16.18
N VAL A 29 10.86 8.11 14.87
CA VAL A 29 11.70 7.36 13.94
C VAL A 29 12.98 8.18 13.75
N GLU A 30 14.15 7.56 13.74
CA GLU A 30 15.41 8.29 13.60
C GLU A 30 15.45 9.02 12.25
N SER A 31 15.68 10.34 12.29
CA SER A 31 15.55 11.25 11.15
C SER A 31 16.50 10.88 10.00
N ALA A 32 15.98 10.17 9.00
CA ALA A 32 16.64 10.07 7.71
C ALA A 32 16.50 11.40 6.97
N THR A 33 17.59 11.95 6.44
CA THR A 33 17.54 13.09 5.51
C THR A 33 17.00 12.59 4.19
N VAL A 34 15.67 12.58 4.05
CA VAL A 34 14.99 12.06 2.87
C VAL A 34 15.44 12.82 1.62
N THR A 35 15.94 12.08 0.64
CA THR A 35 16.33 12.63 -0.66
C THR A 35 15.14 13.36 -1.29
N THR A 36 15.36 14.61 -1.67
CA THR A 36 14.34 15.43 -2.33
C THR A 36 14.32 15.12 -3.82
N VAL A 37 13.12 14.79 -4.31
CA VAL A 37 12.82 14.63 -5.74
C VAL A 37 11.65 15.53 -6.09
N GLU A 38 11.50 15.84 -7.38
CA GLU A 38 10.33 16.55 -7.91
C GLU A 38 9.01 15.84 -7.53
N PRO A 39 7.87 16.56 -7.48
CA PRO A 39 6.57 15.93 -7.28
C PRO A 39 6.29 14.84 -8.34
N PRO A 40 5.49 13.80 -8.01
CA PRO A 40 5.05 12.83 -8.99
C PRO A 40 4.34 13.49 -10.17
N ASP A 41 4.53 12.96 -11.38
CA ASP A 41 3.82 13.46 -12.56
C ASP A 41 2.32 13.11 -12.48
N ALA A 42 1.48 14.13 -12.32
CA ALA A 42 0.04 13.98 -12.22
C ALA A 42 -0.60 13.36 -13.48
N ALA A 43 0.05 13.48 -14.65
CA ALA A 43 -0.45 12.87 -15.90
C ALA A 43 -0.49 11.34 -15.82
N LEU A 44 0.33 10.72 -14.96
CA LEU A 44 0.38 9.27 -14.78
C LEU A 44 -0.91 8.69 -14.20
N ALA A 45 -1.77 9.50 -13.56
CA ALA A 45 -3.08 9.06 -13.09
C ALA A 45 -4.00 8.59 -14.23
N SER A 46 -3.68 8.94 -15.48
CA SER A 46 -4.39 8.49 -16.69
C SER A 46 -3.56 7.53 -17.55
N SER A 47 -2.48 6.96 -17.00
CA SER A 47 -1.59 6.06 -17.74
C SER A 47 -2.32 4.78 -18.18
N PRO A 48 -2.14 4.33 -19.44
CA PRO A 48 -2.79 3.11 -19.94
C PRO A 48 -2.35 1.83 -19.21
N VAL A 49 -1.19 1.84 -18.54
CA VAL A 49 -0.71 0.72 -17.72
C VAL A 49 -1.67 0.40 -16.58
N ILE A 50 -2.39 1.41 -16.06
CA ILE A 50 -3.32 1.26 -14.93
C ILE A 50 -4.43 0.27 -15.28
N ALA A 51 -5.03 0.37 -16.46
CA ALA A 51 -6.14 -0.48 -16.87
C ALA A 51 -5.73 -1.96 -16.95
N GLN A 52 -4.48 -2.23 -17.37
CA GLN A 52 -3.95 -3.59 -17.42
C GLN A 52 -3.58 -4.09 -16.03
N ALA A 53 -2.88 -3.27 -15.24
CA ALA A 53 -2.41 -3.64 -13.92
C ALA A 53 -3.56 -3.84 -12.92
N GLN A 54 -4.62 -3.02 -12.97
CA GLN A 54 -5.80 -3.09 -12.08
C GLN A 54 -6.41 -4.48 -12.00
N ARG A 55 -6.40 -5.24 -13.12
CA ARG A 55 -6.91 -6.62 -13.17
C ARG A 55 -6.14 -7.60 -12.29
N SER A 56 -4.94 -7.23 -11.87
CA SER A 56 -4.06 -8.02 -11.00
C SER A 56 -4.00 -7.46 -9.57
N VAL A 57 -4.68 -6.35 -9.29
CA VAL A 57 -4.67 -5.71 -7.96
C VAL A 57 -5.94 -6.11 -7.22
N ALA A 58 -5.74 -6.80 -6.10
CA ALA A 58 -6.80 -7.35 -5.29
C ALA A 58 -7.19 -6.41 -4.16
N LYS A 59 -8.48 -6.39 -3.84
CA LYS A 59 -8.99 -5.92 -2.55
C LYS A 59 -9.07 -7.11 -1.62
N ILE A 60 -8.53 -6.97 -0.41
CA ILE A 60 -8.49 -8.02 0.60
C ILE A 60 -9.41 -7.61 1.74
N HIS A 61 -10.29 -8.52 2.13
CA HIS A 61 -11.18 -8.36 3.26
C HIS A 61 -10.99 -9.54 4.21
N GLY A 62 -10.60 -9.25 5.45
CA GLY A 62 -10.37 -10.23 6.51
C GLY A 62 -11.32 -10.03 7.67
N ILE A 63 -11.81 -11.12 8.25
CA ILE A 63 -12.57 -11.11 9.50
C ILE A 63 -11.67 -11.68 10.59
N ALA A 64 -11.43 -10.90 11.65
CA ALA A 64 -10.60 -11.27 12.80
C ALA A 64 -11.45 -11.24 14.09
N PRO A 65 -12.21 -12.31 14.40
CA PRO A 65 -13.16 -12.30 15.51
C PRO A 65 -12.50 -12.10 16.87
N SER A 66 -11.33 -12.69 17.10
CA SER A 66 -10.53 -12.53 18.33
C SER A 66 -10.09 -11.08 18.54
N CYS A 67 -9.92 -10.33 17.45
CA CYS A 67 -9.53 -8.94 17.46
C CYS A 67 -10.72 -7.98 17.48
N GLN A 68 -11.95 -8.49 17.32
CA GLN A 68 -13.17 -7.71 17.12
C GLN A 68 -13.03 -6.69 15.97
N LYS A 69 -12.30 -7.07 14.90
CA LYS A 69 -11.96 -6.20 13.77
C LYS A 69 -12.37 -6.84 12.45
N MET A 70 -12.77 -6.00 11.52
CA MET A 70 -12.69 -6.29 10.08
C MET A 70 -11.43 -5.59 9.56
N LEU A 71 -10.72 -6.28 8.68
CA LEU A 71 -9.47 -5.81 8.09
C LEU A 71 -9.70 -5.59 6.60
N ASP A 72 -9.33 -4.42 6.11
CA ASP A 72 -9.34 -4.10 4.69
C ASP A 72 -7.93 -3.76 4.25
N GLY A 73 -7.53 -4.32 3.10
CA GLY A 73 -6.22 -4.12 2.53
C GLY A 73 -6.21 -4.27 1.02
N SER A 74 -5.03 -4.10 0.45
CA SER A 74 -4.77 -4.29 -0.97
C SER A 74 -3.82 -5.48 -1.15
N GLY A 75 -3.80 -6.06 -2.35
CA GLY A 75 -2.86 -7.12 -2.69
C GLY A 75 -2.52 -7.11 -4.18
N VAL A 76 -1.54 -7.91 -4.56
CA VAL A 76 -1.16 -8.10 -5.97
C VAL A 76 -1.07 -9.58 -6.31
N VAL A 77 -1.69 -9.95 -7.43
CA VAL A 77 -1.53 -11.27 -8.05
C VAL A 77 -0.14 -11.31 -8.70
N PHE A 78 0.76 -12.13 -8.15
CA PHE A 78 2.14 -12.26 -8.64
C PHE A 78 2.43 -13.63 -9.26
N ALA A 79 1.53 -14.60 -9.05
CA ALA A 79 1.57 -15.92 -9.66
C ALA A 79 0.17 -16.55 -9.68
N PRO A 80 -0.07 -17.64 -10.44
CA PRO A 80 -1.36 -18.33 -10.43
C PRO A 80 -1.80 -18.72 -9.03
N ASN A 81 -3.05 -18.39 -8.66
CA ASN A 81 -3.62 -18.62 -7.32
C ASN A 81 -2.78 -18.03 -6.17
N ARG A 82 -1.94 -17.02 -6.42
CA ARG A 82 -1.07 -16.42 -5.41
C ARG A 82 -1.22 -14.91 -5.38
N VAL A 83 -1.60 -14.40 -4.21
CA VAL A 83 -1.71 -12.97 -3.94
C VAL A 83 -0.75 -12.59 -2.83
N MET A 84 0.04 -11.55 -3.03
CA MET A 84 0.88 -10.95 -2.01
C MET A 84 0.16 -9.77 -1.37
N SER A 85 0.31 -9.61 -0.06
CA SER A 85 -0.32 -8.56 0.75
C SER A 85 0.57 -8.19 1.94
N SER A 86 0.14 -7.20 2.72
CA SER A 86 0.73 -6.92 4.02
C SER A 86 0.28 -7.92 5.08
N ALA A 87 1.20 -8.32 5.98
CA ALA A 87 0.89 -9.22 7.08
C ALA A 87 -0.10 -8.59 8.07
N HIS A 88 0.07 -7.32 8.41
CA HIS A 88 -0.87 -6.62 9.31
C HIS A 88 -2.30 -6.57 8.76
N GLY A 89 -2.47 -6.61 7.43
CA GLY A 89 -3.77 -6.61 6.76
C GLY A 89 -4.55 -7.91 6.93
N VAL A 90 -3.89 -8.98 7.40
CA VAL A 90 -4.51 -10.30 7.65
C VAL A 90 -4.24 -10.83 9.06
N ALA A 91 -3.60 -10.02 9.93
CA ALA A 91 -3.21 -10.44 11.26
C ALA A 91 -4.43 -10.81 12.13
N GLY A 92 -4.42 -12.02 12.69
CA GLY A 92 -5.54 -12.58 13.45
C GLY A 92 -6.81 -12.89 12.64
N ALA A 93 -6.79 -12.77 11.30
CA ALA A 93 -7.94 -13.08 10.46
C ALA A 93 -8.16 -14.60 10.35
N THR A 94 -9.41 -15.05 10.46
CA THR A 94 -9.80 -16.45 10.28
C THR A 94 -10.46 -16.70 8.93
N ASP A 95 -11.06 -15.67 8.35
CA ASP A 95 -11.77 -15.73 7.08
C ASP A 95 -11.30 -14.59 6.19
N ILE A 96 -10.75 -14.93 5.02
CA ILE A 96 -10.20 -13.96 4.07
C ILE A 96 -10.91 -14.11 2.73
N THR A 97 -11.40 -12.98 2.22
CA THR A 97 -11.94 -12.84 0.87
C THR A 97 -11.03 -11.95 0.05
N VAL A 98 -10.72 -12.40 -1.17
CA VAL A 98 -9.93 -11.67 -2.17
C VAL A 98 -10.88 -11.31 -3.31
N SER A 99 -11.06 -10.00 -3.57
CA SER A 99 -11.85 -9.48 -4.69
C SER A 99 -10.91 -8.94 -5.77
N VAL A 100 -10.94 -9.51 -6.97
CA VAL A 100 -10.05 -9.11 -8.08
C VAL A 100 -10.62 -9.51 -9.45
N ASP A 101 -10.41 -8.66 -10.46
CA ASP A 101 -10.92 -8.83 -11.84
C ASP A 101 -12.44 -9.13 -11.90
N GLY A 102 -13.21 -8.59 -10.95
CA GLY A 102 -14.66 -8.78 -10.84
C GLY A 102 -15.11 -10.10 -10.18
N GLY A 103 -14.18 -10.94 -9.71
CA GLY A 103 -14.48 -12.15 -8.94
C GLY A 103 -14.15 -12.00 -7.45
N ASP A 104 -14.86 -12.76 -6.61
CA ASP A 104 -14.61 -12.91 -5.19
C ASP A 104 -14.19 -14.34 -4.86
N TYR A 105 -13.11 -14.48 -4.11
CA TYR A 105 -12.47 -15.76 -3.85
C TYR A 105 -12.19 -15.93 -2.35
N SER A 106 -12.42 -17.13 -1.83
CA SER A 106 -11.90 -17.49 -0.51
C SER A 106 -10.38 -17.68 -0.61
N ALA A 107 -9.66 -17.21 0.40
CA ALA A 107 -8.21 -17.27 0.43
C ALA A 107 -7.71 -17.79 1.78
N THR A 108 -6.53 -18.41 1.75
CA THR A 108 -5.84 -18.93 2.92
C THR A 108 -4.44 -18.35 2.98
N VAL A 109 -3.98 -17.92 4.16
CA VAL A 109 -2.59 -17.48 4.34
C VAL A 109 -1.68 -18.71 4.33
N VAL A 110 -0.71 -18.74 3.41
CA VAL A 110 0.25 -19.85 3.26
C VAL A 110 1.69 -19.44 3.53
N PHE A 111 1.92 -18.13 3.66
CA PHE A 111 3.16 -17.56 4.17
C PHE A 111 2.81 -16.30 4.95
N TYR A 112 3.45 -16.11 6.10
CA TYR A 112 3.22 -14.99 6.98
C TYR A 112 4.54 -14.58 7.64
N ASP A 113 5.01 -13.38 7.32
CA ASP A 113 6.23 -12.80 7.88
C ASP A 113 5.88 -11.46 8.56
N PRO A 114 5.74 -11.45 9.91
CA PRO A 114 5.43 -10.23 10.67
C PRO A 114 6.63 -9.28 10.76
N ASP A 115 7.85 -9.75 10.49
CA ASP A 115 9.05 -8.93 10.50
C ASP A 115 9.10 -8.12 9.21
N ALA A 116 8.87 -8.76 8.06
CA ALA A 116 8.81 -8.08 6.77
C ALA A 116 7.49 -7.34 6.52
N ASP A 117 6.44 -7.62 7.32
CA ASP A 117 5.06 -7.19 7.07
C ASP A 117 4.50 -7.69 5.73
N ILE A 118 4.76 -8.97 5.42
CA ILE A 118 4.30 -9.61 4.18
C ILE A 118 3.52 -10.90 4.48
N ALA A 119 2.41 -11.06 3.77
CA ALA A 119 1.66 -12.31 3.69
C ALA A 119 1.51 -12.75 2.23
N ILE A 120 1.50 -14.06 2.00
CA ILE A 120 1.11 -14.65 0.72
C ILE A 120 -0.12 -15.52 0.94
N LEU A 121 -1.11 -15.29 0.09
CA LEU A 121 -2.39 -15.96 0.09
C LEU A 121 -2.42 -17.00 -1.04
N ASP A 122 -2.84 -18.22 -0.71
CA ASP A 122 -3.35 -19.18 -1.68
C ASP A 122 -4.81 -18.86 -1.95
N VAL A 123 -5.14 -18.71 -3.23
CA VAL A 123 -6.47 -18.29 -3.71
C VAL A 123 -6.94 -19.27 -4.78
N PRO A 124 -7.49 -20.43 -4.40
CA PRO A 124 -7.87 -21.46 -5.37
C PRO A 124 -8.91 -20.99 -6.37
N GLY A 125 -8.66 -21.22 -7.66
CA GLY A 125 -9.58 -20.88 -8.74
C GLY A 125 -9.53 -19.41 -9.18
N LEU A 126 -8.50 -18.68 -8.75
CA LEU A 126 -8.27 -17.28 -9.10
C LEU A 126 -8.15 -17.09 -10.62
N GLN A 127 -9.04 -16.28 -11.19
CA GLN A 127 -9.03 -15.89 -12.60
C GLN A 127 -8.61 -14.43 -12.74
N ALA A 128 -7.31 -14.18 -12.57
CA ALA A 128 -6.72 -12.86 -12.74
C ALA A 128 -5.30 -13.00 -13.32
N PRO A 129 -4.83 -12.06 -14.15
CA PRO A 129 -3.46 -12.05 -14.63
C PRO A 129 -2.49 -11.79 -13.46
N ALA A 130 -1.28 -12.32 -13.59
CA ALA A 130 -0.19 -12.06 -12.65
C ALA A 130 0.72 -10.95 -13.19
N LEU A 131 1.14 -10.03 -12.31
CA LEU A 131 2.21 -9.09 -12.63
C LEU A 131 3.57 -9.73 -12.37
N SER A 132 4.55 -9.38 -13.20
CA SER A 132 5.94 -9.81 -13.04
C SER A 132 6.68 -8.82 -12.15
N PHE A 133 7.67 -9.30 -11.39
CA PHE A 133 8.59 -8.43 -10.66
C PHE A 133 9.53 -7.71 -11.63
N ALA A 134 9.91 -6.48 -11.29
CA ALA A 134 10.94 -5.75 -12.02
C ALA A 134 12.32 -6.38 -11.81
N GLU A 135 13.17 -6.28 -12.84
CA GLU A 135 14.55 -6.73 -12.75
C GLU A 135 15.43 -5.62 -12.17
N GLY A 136 15.95 -5.84 -10.97
CA GLY A 136 16.84 -4.89 -10.30
C GLY A 136 16.12 -3.73 -9.61
N MET A 137 16.90 -2.73 -9.19
CA MET A 137 16.39 -1.57 -8.47
C MET A 137 16.16 -0.39 -9.40
N ALA A 138 14.99 0.24 -9.27
CA ALA A 138 14.71 1.50 -9.95
C ALA A 138 15.49 2.67 -9.32
N PRO A 139 16.12 3.55 -10.12
CA PRO A 139 16.86 4.73 -9.63
C PRO A 139 15.97 5.78 -8.95
N SER A 140 16.60 6.68 -8.18
CA SER A 140 15.97 7.92 -7.72
C SER A 140 15.41 8.74 -8.88
N GLY A 141 14.25 9.36 -8.69
CA GLY A 141 13.52 10.13 -9.70
C GLY A 141 12.66 9.30 -10.64
N THR A 142 12.70 7.97 -10.55
CA THR A 142 11.88 7.09 -11.40
C THR A 142 10.40 7.26 -11.08
N ASP A 143 9.60 7.45 -12.14
CA ASP A 143 8.15 7.49 -12.08
C ASP A 143 7.55 6.10 -11.85
N ALA A 144 6.55 6.06 -11.00
CA ALA A 144 5.87 4.83 -10.59
C ALA A 144 4.41 5.09 -10.24
N LEU A 145 3.66 4.01 -10.00
CA LEU A 145 2.27 4.06 -9.55
C LEU A 145 2.10 3.15 -8.36
N ILE A 146 1.47 3.64 -7.29
CA ILE A 146 0.95 2.82 -6.21
C ILE A 146 -0.50 2.50 -6.51
N LEU A 147 -0.84 1.21 -6.54
CA LEU A 147 -2.19 0.74 -6.84
C LEU A 147 -2.82 0.07 -5.63
N GLY A 148 -4.10 0.32 -5.36
CA GLY A 148 -4.78 -0.36 -4.26
C GLY A 148 -6.22 0.09 -4.03
N TYR A 149 -6.75 -0.26 -2.87
CA TYR A 149 -8.12 -0.01 -2.40
C TYR A 149 -8.12 0.69 -1.03
N PRO A 150 -7.75 1.98 -0.96
CA PRO A 150 -7.72 2.72 0.29
C PRO A 150 -9.05 2.63 1.06
N GLY A 151 -8.97 2.32 2.36
CA GLY A 151 -10.11 2.15 3.26
C GLY A 151 -11.10 1.06 2.83
N GLY A 152 -10.68 0.07 2.03
CA GLY A 152 -11.59 -0.94 1.45
C GLY A 152 -12.52 -0.40 0.36
N GLY A 153 -12.28 0.84 -0.09
CA GLY A 153 -13.08 1.57 -1.06
C GLY A 153 -12.85 1.15 -2.52
N PRO A 154 -13.10 2.04 -3.48
CA PRO A 154 -12.83 1.78 -4.89
C PRO A 154 -11.32 1.73 -5.17
N PHE A 155 -10.97 1.13 -6.31
CA PHE A 155 -9.61 1.12 -6.82
C PHE A 155 -9.07 2.55 -7.01
N VAL A 156 -7.83 2.77 -6.59
CA VAL A 156 -7.09 4.04 -6.73
C VAL A 156 -5.70 3.76 -7.29
N ALA A 157 -5.30 4.54 -8.28
CA ALA A 157 -3.94 4.61 -8.78
C ALA A 157 -3.33 5.96 -8.38
N THR A 158 -2.27 5.93 -7.57
CA THR A 158 -1.59 7.12 -7.06
C THR A 158 -0.24 7.27 -7.76
N PRO A 159 -0.03 8.37 -8.52
CA PRO A 159 1.30 8.71 -9.04
C PRO A 159 2.33 8.80 -7.91
N ALA A 160 3.47 8.17 -8.13
CA ALA A 160 4.57 8.14 -7.19
C ALA A 160 5.90 8.38 -7.90
N ARG A 161 6.90 8.81 -7.14
CA ARG A 161 8.27 8.98 -7.62
C ARG A 161 9.25 8.45 -6.59
N ILE A 162 10.17 7.60 -7.02
CA ILE A 162 11.17 7.00 -6.14
C ILE A 162 12.13 8.09 -5.65
N ARG A 163 12.34 8.16 -4.33
CA ARG A 163 13.32 9.06 -3.72
C ARG A 163 14.66 8.37 -3.58
N GLU A 164 14.67 7.23 -2.91
CA GLU A 164 15.87 6.48 -2.57
C GLU A 164 15.53 5.08 -2.06
N VAL A 165 16.56 4.26 -1.88
CA VAL A 165 16.49 2.99 -1.16
C VAL A 165 17.24 3.15 0.16
N ILE A 166 16.61 2.74 1.25
CA ILE A 166 17.21 2.77 2.60
C ILE A 166 17.03 1.42 3.30
N GLU A 167 17.88 1.18 4.30
CA GLU A 167 17.61 0.19 5.35
C GLU A 167 16.79 0.86 6.44
N LEU A 168 15.47 0.69 6.38
CA LEU A 168 14.55 1.24 7.37
C LEU A 168 14.62 0.41 8.66
N SER A 169 14.93 1.08 9.75
CA SER A 169 14.93 0.49 11.10
C SER A 169 13.64 0.90 11.82
N GLY A 170 12.87 -0.07 12.28
CA GLY A 170 11.60 0.20 12.96
C GLY A 170 11.00 -1.06 13.60
N PRO A 171 9.88 -0.94 14.32
CA PRO A 171 9.25 -2.09 14.92
C PRO A 171 8.74 -3.11 13.89
N ASP A 172 8.63 -4.38 14.29
CA ASP A 172 7.76 -5.36 13.63
C ASP A 172 6.28 -4.98 13.78
N ILE A 173 5.39 -5.68 13.09
CA ILE A 173 3.94 -5.35 13.13
C ILE A 173 3.34 -5.50 14.54
N TYR A 174 3.98 -6.25 15.44
CA TYR A 174 3.55 -6.47 16.82
C TYR A 174 4.26 -5.58 17.84
N ARG A 175 5.20 -4.72 17.39
CA ARG A 175 6.01 -3.84 18.24
C ARG A 175 6.75 -4.57 19.36
N THR A 176 7.14 -5.82 19.12
CA THR A 176 7.87 -6.65 20.08
C THR A 176 9.38 -6.55 19.92
N LYS A 177 9.85 -6.16 18.74
CA LYS A 177 11.27 -6.02 18.41
C LYS A 177 11.49 -5.03 17.29
N THR A 178 12.73 -4.55 17.17
CA THR A 178 13.18 -3.76 16.02
C THR A 178 13.66 -4.69 14.91
N VAL A 179 13.28 -4.38 13.68
CA VAL A 179 13.69 -5.08 12.46
C VAL A 179 14.23 -4.08 11.44
N HIS A 180 14.98 -4.60 10.48
CA HIS A 180 15.60 -3.83 9.40
C HIS A 180 15.02 -4.29 8.06
N ARG A 181 14.59 -3.35 7.22
CA ARG A 181 13.94 -3.62 5.94
C ARG A 181 14.57 -2.76 4.84
N GLU A 182 14.98 -3.40 3.75
CA GLU A 182 15.40 -2.69 2.53
C GLU A 182 14.13 -2.18 1.83
N VAL A 183 13.91 -0.87 1.86
CA VAL A 183 12.67 -0.26 1.34
C VAL A 183 12.99 0.85 0.35
N TYR A 184 12.09 1.05 -0.60
CA TYR A 184 11.98 2.33 -1.29
C TYR A 184 11.30 3.33 -0.37
N VAL A 185 11.89 4.53 -0.28
CA VAL A 185 11.16 5.73 0.08
C VAL A 185 10.60 6.33 -1.20
N VAL A 186 9.29 6.49 -1.28
CA VAL A 186 8.62 7.06 -2.45
C VAL A 186 7.91 8.34 -2.07
N ARG A 187 7.99 9.35 -2.95
CA ARG A 187 7.11 10.51 -2.90
C ARG A 187 5.80 10.14 -3.56
N GLY A 188 4.68 10.32 -2.87
CA GLY A 188 3.38 9.86 -3.31
C GLY A 188 2.69 9.11 -2.18
N GLY A 189 1.57 9.65 -1.72
CA GLY A 189 0.95 9.20 -0.47
C GLY A 189 0.24 7.86 -0.61
N VAL A 190 0.65 6.88 0.19
CA VAL A 190 -0.18 5.73 0.56
C VAL A 190 -1.22 6.20 1.57
N ARG A 191 -2.49 6.03 1.25
CA ARG A 191 -3.59 6.21 2.20
C ARG A 191 -3.85 4.91 2.96
N GLN A 192 -4.44 5.00 4.15
CA GLN A 192 -4.89 3.82 4.91
C GLN A 192 -5.70 2.88 4.00
N GLY A 193 -5.41 1.57 4.04
CA GLY A 193 -5.98 0.53 3.16
C GLY A 193 -5.28 0.35 1.79
N GLY A 194 -4.32 1.21 1.44
CA GLY A 194 -3.41 0.99 0.30
C GLY A 194 -2.29 -0.01 0.58
N SER A 195 -2.07 -0.37 1.84
CA SER A 195 -1.07 -1.38 2.25
C SER A 195 -1.34 -2.75 1.62
N GLY A 196 -0.28 -3.42 1.22
CA GLY A 196 -0.27 -4.66 0.44
C GLY A 196 -0.42 -4.44 -1.07
N GLY A 197 -0.75 -3.22 -1.50
CA GLY A 197 -0.83 -2.84 -2.91
C GLY A 197 0.55 -2.72 -3.57
N PRO A 198 0.66 -3.01 -4.88
CA PRO A 198 1.95 -2.94 -5.56
C PRO A 198 2.34 -1.49 -5.87
N LEU A 199 3.64 -1.21 -5.75
CA LEU A 199 4.31 -0.15 -6.50
C LEU A 199 4.73 -0.74 -7.85
N ILE A 200 4.28 -0.16 -8.95
CA ILE A 200 4.64 -0.61 -10.30
C ILE A 200 5.40 0.47 -11.09
N ASP A 201 6.24 0.04 -12.01
CA ASP A 201 6.81 0.91 -13.04
C ASP A 201 5.82 1.12 -14.21
N LEU A 202 6.23 1.92 -15.19
CA LEU A 202 5.41 2.22 -16.38
C LEU A 202 5.30 1.05 -17.36
N ASP A 203 6.07 -0.02 -17.16
CA ASP A 203 5.96 -1.29 -17.92
C ASP A 203 4.99 -2.28 -17.24
N GLY A 204 4.43 -1.92 -16.08
CA GLY A 204 3.51 -2.77 -15.32
C GLY A 204 4.20 -3.84 -14.47
N ARG A 205 5.49 -3.67 -14.18
CA ARG A 205 6.26 -4.59 -13.34
C ARG A 205 6.26 -4.14 -11.88
N ILE A 206 6.20 -5.10 -10.96
CA ILE A 206 6.21 -4.85 -9.51
C ILE A 206 7.62 -4.40 -9.10
N LEU A 207 7.74 -3.15 -8.66
CA LEU A 207 8.93 -2.61 -8.00
C LEU A 207 8.95 -2.97 -6.51
N GLY A 208 7.77 -3.14 -5.91
CA GLY A 208 7.64 -3.48 -4.51
C GLY A 208 6.19 -3.53 -4.02
N VAL A 209 6.02 -3.73 -2.71
CA VAL A 209 4.70 -3.74 -2.03
C VAL A 209 4.68 -2.68 -0.94
N ALA A 210 3.67 -1.80 -0.99
CA ALA A 210 3.49 -0.74 -0.02
C ALA A 210 3.04 -1.30 1.33
N PHE A 211 3.60 -0.79 2.44
CA PHE A 211 3.20 -1.26 3.77
C PHE A 211 2.95 -0.12 4.77
N GLY A 212 3.47 1.09 4.52
CA GLY A 212 3.26 2.22 5.43
C GLY A 212 3.50 3.59 4.80
N ALA A 213 3.00 4.62 5.49
CA ALA A 213 3.24 6.03 5.17
C ALA A 213 4.31 6.61 6.11
N GLY A 214 5.00 7.67 5.67
CA GLY A 214 5.90 8.45 6.50
C GLY A 214 5.15 9.23 7.57
N VAL A 215 5.58 9.10 8.83
CA VAL A 215 5.04 9.91 9.95
C VAL A 215 5.66 11.31 9.93
N GLU A 216 6.96 11.39 9.70
CA GLU A 216 7.70 12.66 9.70
C GLU A 216 7.54 13.43 8.38
N ASP A 217 7.46 12.71 7.25
CA ASP A 217 7.17 13.27 5.94
C ASP A 217 5.88 12.64 5.40
N PRO A 218 4.73 13.34 5.51
CA PRO A 218 3.43 12.82 5.07
C PRO A 218 3.31 12.65 3.56
N ASP A 219 4.22 13.25 2.77
CA ASP A 219 4.31 13.03 1.32
C ASP A 219 5.10 11.76 0.96
N SER A 220 5.72 11.12 1.96
CA SER A 220 6.53 9.92 1.77
C SER A 220 5.77 8.65 2.14
N SER A 221 6.10 7.55 1.45
CA SER A 221 5.60 6.22 1.76
C SER A 221 6.71 5.20 1.61
N PHE A 222 6.55 4.06 2.29
CA PHE A 222 7.53 2.99 2.33
C PHE A 222 7.01 1.75 1.62
N VAL A 223 7.88 1.18 0.78
CA VAL A 223 7.57 0.05 -0.09
C VAL A 223 8.70 -0.97 0.01
N LEU A 224 8.39 -2.22 0.38
CA LEU A 224 9.39 -3.30 0.37
C LEU A 224 9.86 -3.57 -1.06
N THR A 225 11.17 -3.72 -1.26
CA THR A 225 11.74 -3.90 -2.60
C THR A 225 11.39 -5.27 -3.20
N ALA A 226 11.18 -5.33 -4.52
CA ALA A 226 10.97 -6.59 -5.24
C ALA A 226 12.07 -7.63 -4.98
N LYS A 227 13.31 -7.19 -4.71
CA LYS A 227 14.43 -8.05 -4.33
C LYS A 227 14.15 -8.84 -3.05
N GLN A 228 13.62 -8.20 -2.01
CA GLN A 228 13.22 -8.89 -0.77
C GLN A 228 12.02 -9.81 -1.02
N LEU A 229 11.02 -9.30 -1.74
CA LEU A 229 9.77 -10.02 -2.02
C LEU A 229 9.99 -11.29 -2.83
N PHE A 230 10.92 -11.29 -3.78
CA PHE A 230 11.21 -12.46 -4.62
C PHE A 230 11.64 -13.67 -3.79
N GLY A 231 12.50 -13.47 -2.78
CA GLY A 231 12.92 -14.57 -1.89
C GLY A 231 11.76 -15.17 -1.10
N MET A 232 10.82 -14.32 -0.65
CA MET A 232 9.61 -14.76 0.06
C MET A 232 8.64 -15.48 -0.89
N ALA A 233 8.45 -14.96 -2.10
CA ALA A 233 7.61 -15.56 -3.14
C ALA A 233 8.08 -16.97 -3.52
N VAL A 234 9.39 -17.18 -3.64
CA VAL A 234 9.98 -18.50 -3.90
C VAL A 234 9.80 -19.46 -2.71
N SER A 235 9.83 -18.94 -1.49
CA SER A 235 9.69 -19.74 -0.26
C SER A 235 8.25 -20.20 0.00
N ALA A 236 7.25 -19.44 -0.49
CA ALA A 236 5.82 -19.72 -0.32
C ALA A 236 5.28 -20.73 -1.36
N ASN A 237 5.91 -21.89 -1.47
CA ASN A 237 5.54 -22.93 -2.44
C ASN A 237 4.41 -23.87 -1.96
N GLY A 238 4.08 -23.85 -0.67
CA GLY A 238 3.02 -24.66 -0.08
C GLY A 238 1.63 -24.12 -0.34
N SER A 239 0.62 -24.94 -0.02
CA SER A 239 -0.78 -24.51 0.10
C SER A 239 -1.35 -24.77 1.50
N GLU A 240 -0.49 -25.20 2.43
CA GLU A 240 -0.88 -25.47 3.82
C GLU A 240 -1.12 -24.14 4.54
N PRO A 241 -2.24 -24.00 5.28
CA PRO A 241 -2.50 -22.82 6.09
C PRO A 241 -1.40 -22.60 7.13
N VAL A 242 -0.97 -21.35 7.28
CA VAL A 242 -0.12 -20.91 8.39
C VAL A 242 -0.91 -19.98 9.32
N SER A 243 -0.46 -19.87 10.57
CA SER A 243 -1.05 -18.94 11.53
C SER A 243 -0.86 -17.49 11.07
N THR A 244 -1.90 -16.68 11.21
CA THR A 244 -1.88 -15.21 11.02
C THR A 244 -1.47 -14.46 12.28
N GLY A 245 -0.97 -15.16 13.30
CA GLY A 245 -0.51 -14.60 14.56
C GLY A 245 -1.59 -13.87 15.37
N GLU A 246 -1.14 -12.95 16.20
CA GLU A 246 -1.97 -12.18 17.14
C GLU A 246 -2.61 -10.96 16.47
N CYS A 247 -3.48 -10.28 17.22
CA CYS A 247 -4.04 -8.99 16.82
C CYS A 247 -2.96 -7.90 16.86
N VAL A 248 -2.88 -7.09 15.80
CA VAL A 248 -2.09 -5.85 15.81
C VAL A 248 -2.80 -4.81 16.69
N SER A 249 -2.04 -4.22 17.62
CA SER A 249 -2.48 -3.21 18.60
C SER A 249 -2.72 -1.86 17.97
#